data_AF-A0A7S3EUP2-F1
#
_entry.id   AF-A0A7S3EUP2-F1
#
_cell.length_a   1.000
_cell.length_b   1.000
_cell.length_c   1.000
_cell.angle_alpha   90.00
_cell.angle_beta   90.00
_cell.angle_gamma   90.00
#
_symmetry.space_group_name_H-M   'P 1'
#
loop_
_entity.id
_entity.type
_entity.pdbx_description
1 polymer ?
#
loop_
_entity_poly.entity_id
_entity_poly.type
_entity_poly.pdbx_seq_one_letter_code
_entity_poly.pdbx_strand_id
1 'polypeptide(L)'
;DGEHEHDTTVSSVSITQDGELDLALVEAWIGDLLQTKATDMYRMKGVLNIRFATQKWVYHAVHMIFNGDFEPWEEEELHSNKLVFIGKNIDGAALRAGFEGCRATPENLDKKLKALRFKVGDRVECNMEGGVRKAGEVVQLMWRDDDMEQGQVCPYKVKLDDGEVTWTPADVDEVVRLESSKKQKTS
;
A
#
# COMPACT_ATOMS: atom_id res chain seq x y z
N ASP A 1 41.79 -26.47 4.12
CA ASP A 1 40.70 -26.34 3.15
C ASP A 1 39.38 -26.72 3.78
N GLY A 2 38.58 -25.72 4.12
CA GLY A 2 37.18 -25.93 4.50
C GLY A 2 36.36 -25.94 3.23
N GLU A 3 35.77 -27.08 2.91
CA GLU A 3 34.83 -27.24 1.81
C GLU A 3 33.64 -26.30 2.05
N HIS A 4 33.52 -25.25 1.24
CA HIS A 4 32.28 -24.50 1.11
C HIS A 4 31.29 -25.37 0.32
N GLU A 5 30.52 -26.19 1.02
CA GLU A 5 29.26 -26.70 0.46
C GLU A 5 28.36 -25.48 0.17
N HIS A 6 28.31 -25.07 -1.09
CA HIS A 6 27.24 -24.20 -1.55
C HIS A 6 25.95 -25.00 -1.40
N ASP A 7 25.13 -24.64 -0.41
CA ASP A 7 23.73 -25.05 -0.37
C ASP A 7 23.06 -24.57 -1.66
N THR A 8 22.98 -25.48 -2.64
CA THR A 8 22.46 -25.21 -3.99
C THR A 8 20.98 -24.85 -4.00
N THR A 9 20.30 -24.94 -2.85
CA THR A 9 18.89 -24.54 -2.72
C THR A 9 18.71 -23.03 -2.57
N VAL A 10 19.76 -22.31 -2.16
CA VAL A 10 19.74 -20.85 -2.04
C VAL A 10 19.98 -20.22 -3.41
N SER A 11 19.01 -19.41 -3.85
CA SER A 11 19.04 -18.69 -5.11
C SER A 11 18.71 -17.22 -4.92
N SER A 12 18.95 -16.44 -5.97
CA SER A 12 18.53 -15.04 -6.02
C SER A 12 17.66 -14.78 -7.23
N VAL A 13 16.63 -13.95 -7.04
CA VAL A 13 15.74 -13.51 -8.10
C VAL A 13 15.79 -11.99 -8.15
N SER A 14 16.16 -11.45 -9.32
CA SER A 14 16.10 -10.02 -9.60
C SER A 14 14.93 -9.72 -10.53
N ILE A 15 14.22 -8.63 -10.24
CA ILE A 15 13.09 -8.15 -11.02
C ILE A 15 13.36 -6.69 -11.37
N THR A 16 13.21 -6.35 -12.64
CA THR A 16 13.25 -4.97 -13.12
C THR A 16 11.99 -4.71 -13.92
N GLN A 17 11.33 -3.59 -13.66
CA GLN A 17 10.10 -3.21 -14.34
C GLN A 17 9.98 -1.69 -14.44
N ASP A 18 9.43 -1.22 -15.55
CA ASP A 18 9.18 0.20 -15.77
C ASP A 18 7.76 0.61 -15.35
N GLY A 19 7.58 1.93 -15.17
CA GLY A 19 6.31 2.54 -14.79
C GLY A 19 6.14 2.68 -13.28
N GLU A 20 5.05 3.33 -12.90
CA GLU A 20 4.74 3.62 -11.50
C GLU A 20 4.00 2.45 -10.83
N LEU A 21 4.27 2.25 -9.55
CA LEU A 21 3.59 1.29 -8.69
C LEU A 21 2.64 1.99 -7.71
N ASP A 22 1.64 1.25 -7.24
CA ASP A 22 0.76 1.67 -6.16
C ASP A 22 1.35 1.21 -4.82
N LEU A 23 1.65 2.15 -3.93
CA LEU A 23 2.30 1.85 -2.64
C LEU A 23 1.53 0.81 -1.82
N ALA A 24 0.21 0.97 -1.70
CA ALA A 24 -0.61 0.06 -0.90
C ALA A 24 -0.65 -1.37 -1.49
N LEU A 25 -0.60 -1.51 -2.81
CA LEU A 25 -0.50 -2.84 -3.44
C LEU A 25 0.86 -3.47 -3.17
N VAL A 26 1.95 -2.68 -3.23
CA VAL A 26 3.30 -3.15 -2.89
C VAL A 26 3.36 -3.60 -1.44
N GLU A 27 2.89 -2.79 -0.50
CA GLU A 27 2.89 -3.11 0.93
C GLU A 27 2.07 -4.37 1.23
N ALA A 28 0.87 -4.49 0.64
CA ALA A 28 0.03 -5.68 0.80
C ALA A 28 0.71 -6.95 0.26
N TRP A 29 1.34 -6.85 -0.92
CA TRP A 29 2.07 -7.96 -1.53
C TRP A 29 3.31 -8.37 -0.72
N ILE A 30 4.11 -7.40 -0.26
CA ILE A 30 5.26 -7.67 0.60
C ILE A 30 4.80 -8.28 1.93
N GLY A 31 3.70 -7.78 2.51
CA GLY A 31 3.09 -8.33 3.72
C GLY A 31 2.73 -9.81 3.57
N ASP A 32 2.03 -10.17 2.48
CA ASP A 32 1.68 -11.57 2.19
C ASP A 32 2.93 -12.44 1.99
N LEU A 33 3.94 -11.94 1.28
CA LEU A 33 5.20 -12.63 1.09
C LEU A 33 5.93 -12.89 2.42
N LEU A 34 5.98 -11.91 3.32
CA LEU A 34 6.58 -12.08 4.65
C LEU A 34 5.76 -13.06 5.50
N GLN A 35 4.43 -13.01 5.43
CA GLN A 35 3.59 -13.93 6.19
C GLN A 35 3.70 -15.39 5.70
N THR A 36 3.83 -15.61 4.39
CA THR A 36 3.75 -16.95 3.80
C THR A 36 5.11 -17.55 3.44
N LYS A 37 6.15 -16.73 3.24
CA LYS A 37 7.48 -17.16 2.74
C LYS A 37 8.67 -16.68 3.58
N ALA A 38 8.46 -16.04 4.74
CA ALA A 38 9.57 -15.51 5.56
C ALA A 38 10.67 -16.54 5.90
N THR A 39 10.32 -17.80 6.13
CA THR A 39 11.32 -18.85 6.47
C THR A 39 12.27 -19.17 5.32
N ASP A 40 11.79 -18.98 4.09
CA ASP A 40 12.53 -19.27 2.87
C ASP A 40 13.22 -18.02 2.31
N MET A 41 12.88 -16.84 2.81
CA MET A 41 13.31 -15.56 2.27
C MET A 41 14.27 -14.85 3.24
N TYR A 42 15.54 -14.87 2.89
CA TYR A 42 16.62 -14.40 3.77
C TYR A 42 16.84 -12.89 3.66
N ARG A 43 16.72 -12.35 2.44
CA ARG A 43 16.89 -10.92 2.18
C ARG A 43 16.05 -10.48 1.00
N MET A 44 15.45 -9.31 1.15
CA MET A 44 14.79 -8.59 0.07
C MET A 44 15.30 -7.15 0.08
N LYS A 45 15.48 -6.59 -1.10
CA LYS A 45 15.72 -5.16 -1.27
C LYS A 45 14.93 -4.69 -2.47
N GLY A 46 14.46 -3.45 -2.44
CA GLY A 46 13.93 -2.83 -3.62
C GLY A 46 14.11 -1.33 -3.66
N VAL A 47 14.13 -0.81 -4.87
CA VAL A 47 14.08 0.60 -5.22
C VAL A 47 12.91 0.75 -6.17
N LEU A 48 11.88 1.48 -5.74
CA LEU A 48 10.60 1.54 -6.43
C LEU A 48 10.24 2.96 -6.85
N ASN A 49 9.65 3.06 -8.05
CA ASN A 49 9.00 4.23 -8.56
C ASN A 49 7.52 4.21 -8.16
N ILE A 50 7.20 4.92 -7.08
CA ILE A 50 5.85 4.94 -6.50
C ILE A 50 5.05 6.09 -7.10
N ARG A 51 3.83 5.79 -7.57
CA ARG A 51 2.90 6.83 -8.04
C ARG A 51 2.64 7.82 -6.91
N PHE A 52 2.59 9.11 -7.23
CA PHE A 52 2.42 10.20 -6.27
C PHE A 52 3.62 10.45 -5.34
N ALA A 53 4.77 9.82 -5.62
CA ALA A 53 6.04 10.16 -5.00
C ALA A 53 6.97 10.86 -6.01
N THR A 54 7.72 11.84 -5.55
CA THR A 54 8.79 12.46 -6.34
C THR A 54 10.14 11.80 -6.06
N GLN A 55 10.24 11.05 -4.98
CA GLN A 55 11.42 10.31 -4.52
C GLN A 55 11.27 8.81 -4.79
N LYS A 56 12.40 8.09 -4.86
CA LYS A 56 12.38 6.63 -4.91
C LYS A 56 12.07 6.10 -3.52
N TRP A 57 11.23 5.08 -3.46
CA TRP A 57 11.01 4.36 -2.22
C TRP A 57 11.99 3.19 -2.16
N VAL A 58 12.91 3.27 -1.20
CA VAL A 58 13.97 2.27 -0.99
C VAL A 58 13.60 1.47 0.24
N TYR A 59 13.52 0.15 0.09
CA TYR A 59 13.22 -0.72 1.21
C TYR A 59 14.20 -1.88 1.30
N HIS A 60 14.34 -2.38 2.52
CA HIS A 60 15.07 -3.60 2.79
C HIS A 60 14.30 -4.44 3.82
N ALA A 61 14.15 -5.73 3.50
CA ALA A 61 13.59 -6.70 4.42
C ALA A 61 14.60 -7.80 4.73
N VAL A 62 14.85 -8.06 6.00
CA VAL A 62 15.68 -9.17 6.47
C VAL A 62 14.89 -9.90 7.55
N HIS A 63 14.61 -11.18 7.33
CA HIS A 63 13.70 -11.96 8.16
C HIS A 63 12.33 -11.28 8.32
N MET A 64 12.00 -10.78 9.51
CA MET A 64 10.72 -10.14 9.84
C MET A 64 10.80 -8.61 9.93
N ILE A 65 11.98 -8.03 9.69
CA ILE A 65 12.19 -6.59 9.79
C ILE A 65 12.10 -6.02 8.39
N PHE A 66 11.13 -5.13 8.19
CA PHE A 66 10.92 -4.38 6.97
C PHE A 66 11.03 -2.89 7.29
N ASN A 67 11.97 -2.21 6.64
CA ASN A 67 12.11 -0.76 6.68
C ASN A 67 12.08 -0.24 5.25
N GLY A 68 11.37 0.86 5.03
CA GLY A 68 11.32 1.56 3.76
C GLY A 68 11.29 3.05 3.99
N ASP A 69 12.09 3.79 3.22
CA ASP A 69 12.23 5.23 3.31
C ASP A 69 12.24 5.84 1.90
N PHE A 70 11.89 7.13 1.81
CA PHE A 70 11.99 7.89 0.56
C PHE A 70 13.36 8.54 0.44
N GLU A 71 14.03 8.27 -0.67
CA GLU A 71 15.32 8.84 -1.02
C GLU A 71 15.22 9.61 -2.35
N PRO A 72 15.95 10.72 -2.53
CA PRO A 72 15.96 11.43 -3.80
C PRO A 72 16.48 10.53 -4.93
N TRP A 73 15.91 10.68 -6.12
CA TRP A 73 16.53 10.14 -7.34
C TRP A 73 17.83 10.91 -7.64
N GLU A 74 18.81 10.24 -8.25
CA GLU A 74 19.97 10.95 -8.81
C GLU A 74 19.56 11.73 -10.07
N GLU A 75 20.26 12.83 -10.40
CA GLU A 75 19.88 13.79 -11.47
C GLU A 75 19.65 13.18 -12.87
N GLU A 76 20.09 11.94 -13.12
CA GLU A 76 19.95 11.23 -14.40
C GLU A 76 19.45 9.78 -14.21
N GLU A 77 18.96 9.42 -13.03
CA GLU A 77 18.49 8.08 -12.75
C GLU A 77 17.15 7.83 -13.45
N LEU A 78 17.09 6.78 -14.29
CA LEU A 78 15.82 6.34 -14.85
C LEU A 78 14.92 5.80 -13.73
N HIS A 79 13.76 6.44 -13.55
CA HIS A 79 12.73 6.02 -12.61
C HIS A 79 12.24 4.62 -12.98
N SER A 80 12.86 3.62 -12.39
CA SER A 80 12.68 2.22 -12.68
C SER A 80 12.53 1.46 -11.37
N ASN A 81 11.81 0.35 -11.42
CA ASN A 81 11.62 -0.50 -10.26
C ASN A 81 12.62 -1.64 -10.31
N LYS A 82 13.38 -1.84 -9.23
CA LYS A 82 14.38 -2.89 -9.12
C LYS A 82 14.22 -3.60 -7.79
N LEU A 83 14.07 -4.91 -7.81
CA LEU A 83 13.94 -5.74 -6.62
C LEU A 83 14.92 -6.90 -6.69
N VAL A 84 15.45 -7.28 -5.54
CA VAL A 84 16.31 -8.45 -5.38
C VAL A 84 15.83 -9.26 -4.19
N PHE A 85 15.58 -10.54 -4.43
CA PHE A 85 15.19 -11.53 -3.43
C PHE A 85 16.29 -12.58 -3.31
N ILE A 86 16.64 -12.97 -2.09
CA ILE A 86 17.63 -14.00 -1.80
C ILE A 86 17.04 -14.95 -0.78
N GLY A 87 17.12 -16.24 -1.04
CA GLY A 87 16.51 -17.27 -0.20
C GLY A 87 16.48 -18.64 -0.86
N LYS A 88 15.86 -19.61 -0.21
CA LYS A 88 15.75 -20.98 -0.70
C LYS A 88 14.39 -21.24 -1.33
N ASN A 89 14.31 -22.15 -2.30
CA ASN A 89 13.05 -22.56 -2.95
C ASN A 89 12.21 -21.37 -3.47
N ILE A 90 12.86 -20.30 -3.92
CA ILE A 90 12.17 -19.10 -4.40
C ILE A 90 11.56 -19.36 -5.77
N ASP A 91 10.25 -19.14 -5.89
CA ASP A 91 9.55 -19.12 -7.18
C ASP A 91 9.67 -17.73 -7.83
N GLY A 92 10.67 -17.58 -8.70
CA GLY A 92 10.88 -16.33 -9.41
C GLY A 92 9.77 -15.96 -10.41
N ALA A 93 8.94 -16.91 -10.86
CA ALA A 93 7.79 -16.62 -11.72
C ALA A 93 6.65 -16.04 -10.89
N ALA A 94 6.36 -16.65 -9.73
CA ALA A 94 5.36 -16.13 -8.79
C ALA A 94 5.72 -14.73 -8.28
N LEU A 95 6.99 -14.47 -7.95
CA LEU A 95 7.44 -13.14 -7.54
C LEU A 95 7.23 -12.07 -8.63
N ARG A 96 7.57 -12.40 -9.89
CA ARG A 96 7.35 -11.48 -11.01
C ARG A 96 5.87 -11.21 -11.25
N ALA A 97 5.04 -12.24 -11.19
CA ALA A 97 3.60 -12.10 -11.36
C ALA A 97 2.96 -11.26 -10.24
N GLY A 98 3.37 -11.50 -8.99
CA GLY A 98 2.91 -10.71 -7.85
C GLY A 98 3.31 -9.24 -7.97
N PHE A 99 4.56 -8.99 -8.40
CA PHE A 99 5.07 -7.64 -8.56
C PHE A 99 4.42 -6.86 -9.72
N GLU A 100 4.14 -7.50 -10.85
CA GLU A 100 3.37 -6.89 -11.95
C GLU A 100 1.96 -6.47 -11.47
N GLY A 101 1.38 -7.25 -10.54
CA GLY A 101 0.12 -6.93 -9.89
C GLY A 101 0.11 -5.61 -9.11
N CYS A 102 1.28 -5.06 -8.74
CA CYS A 102 1.40 -3.84 -7.96
C CYS A 102 1.42 -2.55 -8.80
N ARG A 103 1.33 -2.65 -10.13
CA ARG A 103 1.40 -1.47 -11.01
C ARG A 103 0.22 -0.52 -10.79
N ALA A 104 0.49 0.79 -10.88
CA ALA A 104 -0.52 1.83 -10.76
C ALA A 104 -1.32 2.03 -12.06
N THR A 105 -1.90 0.95 -12.58
CA THR A 105 -2.69 0.95 -13.82
C THR A 105 -4.13 1.42 -13.56
N PRO A 106 -4.85 1.90 -14.60
CA PRO A 106 -6.28 2.17 -14.48
C PRO A 106 -7.11 0.96 -14.03
N GLU A 107 -6.71 -0.25 -14.42
CA GLU A 107 -7.37 -1.49 -14.01
C GLU A 107 -7.23 -1.73 -12.50
N ASN A 108 -6.04 -1.53 -11.95
CA ASN A 108 -5.81 -1.68 -10.52
C ASN A 108 -6.50 -0.59 -9.71
N LEU A 109 -6.56 0.63 -10.22
CA LEU A 109 -7.36 1.70 -9.60
C LEU A 109 -8.85 1.34 -9.58
N ASP A 110 -9.41 0.81 -10.67
CA ASP A 110 -10.80 0.35 -10.73
C ASP A 110 -11.07 -0.79 -9.73
N LYS A 111 -10.16 -1.75 -9.59
CA LYS A 111 -10.23 -2.79 -8.55
C LYS A 111 -10.26 -2.18 -7.15
N LYS A 112 -9.39 -1.21 -6.86
CA LYS A 112 -9.36 -0.53 -5.56
C LYS A 112 -10.67 0.21 -5.29
N LEU A 113 -11.18 0.96 -6.27
CA LEU A 113 -12.46 1.68 -6.15
C LEU A 113 -13.64 0.73 -5.91
N LYS A 114 -13.64 -0.45 -6.56
CA LYS A 114 -14.68 -1.47 -6.36
C LYS A 114 -14.57 -2.21 -5.02
N ALA A 115 -13.39 -2.25 -4.42
CA ALA A 115 -13.16 -2.87 -3.12
C ALA A 115 -13.59 -1.99 -1.95
N LEU A 116 -13.73 -0.67 -2.16
CA LEU A 116 -14.21 0.27 -1.15
C LEU A 116 -15.65 -0.03 -0.73
N ARG A 117 -15.91 -0.02 0.58
CA ARG A 117 -17.22 -0.27 1.17
C ARG A 117 -18.23 0.85 0.90
N PHE A 118 -17.77 2.09 0.76
CA PHE A 118 -18.62 3.27 0.57
C PHE A 118 -18.36 3.95 -0.78
N LYS A 119 -19.38 4.63 -1.31
CA LYS A 119 -19.36 5.38 -2.56
C LYS A 119 -19.55 6.86 -2.30
N VAL A 120 -19.21 7.69 -3.29
CA VAL A 120 -19.55 9.12 -3.25
C VAL A 120 -21.06 9.28 -3.07
N GLY A 121 -21.45 10.09 -2.09
CA GLY A 121 -22.83 10.32 -1.65
C GLY A 121 -23.27 9.46 -0.46
N ASP A 122 -22.49 8.44 -0.06
CA ASP A 122 -22.86 7.60 1.09
C ASP A 122 -22.65 8.34 2.42
N ARG A 123 -23.55 8.09 3.37
CA ARG A 123 -23.54 8.65 4.72
C ARG A 123 -22.72 7.79 5.67
N VAL A 124 -21.70 8.38 6.28
CA VAL A 124 -20.72 7.67 7.12
C VAL A 124 -20.44 8.43 8.42
N GLU A 125 -19.97 7.69 9.43
CA GLU A 125 -19.41 8.24 10.66
C GLU A 125 -17.89 8.03 10.68
N CYS A 126 -17.14 9.12 10.62
CA CYS A 126 -15.68 9.13 10.74
C CYS A 126 -15.28 9.21 12.22
N ASN A 127 -14.29 8.41 12.61
CA ASN A 127 -13.64 8.51 13.90
C ASN A 127 -12.60 9.63 13.86
N MET A 128 -12.87 10.70 14.58
CA MET A 128 -11.98 11.85 14.67
C MET A 128 -10.98 11.67 15.80
N GLU A 129 -9.96 12.53 15.81
CA GLU A 129 -9.01 12.61 16.92
C GLU A 129 -9.76 12.83 18.25
N GLY A 130 -9.33 12.10 19.30
CA GLY A 130 -10.01 12.09 20.60
C GLY A 130 -11.21 11.13 20.70
N GLY A 131 -11.45 10.30 19.69
CA GLY A 131 -12.48 9.24 19.71
C GLY A 131 -13.91 9.75 19.48
N VAL A 132 -14.06 11.01 19.08
CA VAL A 132 -15.35 11.60 18.73
C VAL A 132 -15.74 11.14 17.33
N ARG A 133 -16.93 10.58 17.18
CA ARG A 133 -17.49 10.22 15.88
C ARG A 133 -18.25 11.41 15.31
N LYS A 134 -17.92 11.83 14.09
CA LYS A 134 -18.68 12.85 13.36
C LYS A 134 -19.30 12.24 12.10
N ALA A 135 -20.57 12.56 11.86
CA ALA A 135 -21.28 12.13 10.66
C ALA A 135 -20.97 13.06 9.48
N GLY A 136 -21.00 12.51 8.27
CA GLY A 136 -20.80 13.24 7.04
C GLY A 136 -21.13 12.42 5.81
N GLU A 137 -20.85 13.02 4.65
CA GLU A 137 -21.06 12.43 3.33
C GLU A 137 -19.71 12.21 2.64
N VAL A 138 -19.52 11.01 2.06
CA VAL A 138 -18.35 10.74 1.23
C VAL A 138 -18.44 11.59 -0.03
N VAL A 139 -17.48 12.49 -0.25
CA VAL A 139 -17.46 13.39 -1.41
C VAL A 139 -16.47 12.95 -2.48
N GLN A 140 -15.45 12.18 -2.11
CA GLN A 140 -14.44 11.68 -3.06
C GLN A 140 -13.83 10.37 -2.56
N LEU A 141 -13.47 9.51 -3.51
CA LEU A 141 -12.76 8.25 -3.26
C LEU A 141 -11.31 8.38 -3.71
N MET A 142 -10.41 7.61 -3.09
CA MET A 142 -8.99 7.58 -3.45
C MET A 142 -8.38 8.98 -3.52
N TRP A 143 -8.62 9.77 -2.47
CA TRP A 143 -8.23 11.18 -2.39
C TRP A 143 -6.85 11.32 -1.73
N ARG A 144 -6.10 12.33 -2.14
CA ARG A 144 -4.86 12.73 -1.47
C ARG A 144 -4.73 14.25 -1.41
N ASP A 145 -3.94 14.70 -0.46
CA ASP A 145 -3.47 16.09 -0.33
C ASP A 145 -1.97 16.20 -0.61
N ASP A 146 -1.48 17.43 -0.76
CA ASP A 146 -0.05 17.73 -0.92
C ASP A 146 0.71 17.58 0.41
N ASP A 147 0.01 17.77 1.54
CA ASP A 147 0.57 17.60 2.90
C ASP A 147 0.66 16.13 3.36
N MET A 148 0.15 15.18 2.57
CA MET A 148 0.24 13.75 2.86
C MET A 148 1.62 13.17 2.51
N GLU A 149 2.02 12.08 3.18
CA GLU A 149 3.25 11.39 2.83
C GLU A 149 3.22 10.89 1.38
N GLN A 150 4.40 10.80 0.78
CA GLN A 150 4.55 10.41 -0.62
C GLN A 150 3.96 9.01 -0.87
N GLY A 151 3.22 8.88 -1.97
CA GLY A 151 2.56 7.63 -2.34
C GLY A 151 1.30 7.29 -1.54
N GLN A 152 0.99 7.99 -0.45
CA GLN A 152 -0.23 7.75 0.32
C GLN A 152 -1.47 8.28 -0.40
N VAL A 153 -2.56 7.50 -0.31
CA VAL A 153 -3.88 7.85 -0.82
C VAL A 153 -4.92 7.36 0.17
N CYS A 154 -5.85 8.24 0.55
CA CYS A 154 -6.92 7.94 1.47
C CYS A 154 -8.13 7.33 0.74
N PRO A 155 -8.76 6.27 1.29
CA PRO A 155 -9.99 5.71 0.77
C PRO A 155 -11.10 6.73 0.53
N TYR A 156 -11.37 7.60 1.51
CA TYR A 156 -12.50 8.53 1.48
C TYR A 156 -12.09 9.94 1.91
N LYS A 157 -12.61 10.93 1.18
CA LYS A 157 -12.78 12.30 1.64
C LYS A 157 -14.23 12.48 2.05
N VAL A 158 -14.47 12.98 3.25
CA VAL A 158 -15.80 13.11 3.85
C VAL A 158 -16.05 14.57 4.20
N LYS A 159 -17.19 15.09 3.76
CA LYS A 159 -17.69 16.40 4.20
C LYS A 159 -18.60 16.17 5.39
N LEU A 160 -18.18 16.68 6.54
CA LEU A 160 -18.91 16.56 7.80
C LEU A 160 -20.12 17.49 7.84
N ASP A 161 -21.10 17.14 8.66
CA ASP A 161 -22.36 17.89 8.77
C ASP A 161 -22.19 19.31 9.35
N ASP A 162 -21.12 19.54 10.10
CA ASP A 162 -20.73 20.86 10.60
C ASP A 162 -20.03 21.73 9.53
N GLY A 163 -19.84 21.19 8.32
CA GLY A 163 -19.23 21.87 7.19
C GLY A 163 -17.72 21.66 7.07
N GLU A 164 -17.09 21.01 8.05
CA GLU A 164 -15.67 20.63 8.00
C GLU A 164 -15.44 19.52 6.97
N VAL A 165 -14.22 19.41 6.44
CA VAL A 165 -13.82 18.33 5.53
C VAL A 165 -12.74 17.51 6.20
N THR A 166 -12.94 16.20 6.23
CA THR A 166 -11.99 15.24 6.77
C THR A 166 -11.71 14.14 5.77
N TRP A 167 -10.77 13.27 6.09
CA TRP A 167 -10.40 12.11 5.29
C TRP A 167 -10.14 10.91 6.20
N THR A 168 -10.28 9.71 5.64
CA THR A 168 -10.12 8.48 6.40
C THR A 168 -8.82 7.79 5.99
N PRO A 169 -7.89 7.46 6.91
CA PRO A 169 -6.66 6.75 6.57
C PRO A 169 -6.89 5.32 6.07
N ALA A 170 -7.97 4.66 6.51
CA ALA A 170 -8.24 3.26 6.20
C ALA A 170 -9.74 2.99 6.09
N ASP A 171 -10.11 2.00 5.28
CA ASP A 171 -11.49 1.54 5.14
C ASP A 171 -11.82 0.42 6.14
N VAL A 172 -11.81 0.76 7.42
CA VAL A 172 -12.13 -0.14 8.53
C VAL A 172 -13.13 0.50 9.48
N ASP A 173 -13.99 -0.28 10.15
CA ASP A 173 -15.05 0.24 11.03
C ASP A 173 -14.54 1.15 12.17
N GLU A 174 -13.32 0.89 12.63
CA GLU A 174 -12.63 1.69 13.64
C GLU A 174 -12.37 3.13 13.17
N VAL A 175 -12.22 3.33 11.86
CA VAL A 175 -11.97 4.63 11.22
C VAL A 175 -13.26 5.20 10.62
N VAL A 176 -14.01 4.39 9.87
CA VAL A 176 -15.19 4.82 9.11
C VAL A 176 -16.21 3.70 9.03
N ARG A 177 -17.46 4.04 9.32
CA ARG A 177 -18.58 3.08 9.28
C ARG A 177 -19.84 3.75 8.74
N LEU A 178 -20.82 2.95 8.36
CA LEU A 178 -22.12 3.45 7.91
C LEU A 178 -22.80 4.26 9.03
N GLU A 179 -23.42 5.38 8.68
CA GLU A 179 -24.20 6.16 9.64
C GLU A 179 -25.35 5.31 10.20
N SER A 180 -25.34 5.10 11.52
CA SER A 180 -26.46 4.45 12.20
C SER A 180 -27.63 5.41 12.20
N SER A 181 -28.57 5.24 11.26
CA SER A 181 -29.85 5.96 11.27
C SER A 181 -30.46 5.81 12.66
N LYS A 182 -30.43 6.86 13.49
CA LYS A 182 -31.26 6.92 14.68
C LYS A 182 -32.69 6.79 14.18
N LYS A 183 -33.30 5.61 14.37
CA LYS A 183 -34.75 5.43 14.25
C LYS A 183 -35.37 6.59 15.04
N GLN A 184 -36.05 7.49 14.35
CA GLN A 184 -36.94 8.46 14.97
C GLN A 184 -37.85 7.67 15.92
N LYS A 185 -37.64 7.81 17.23
CA LYS A 185 -38.68 7.49 18.21
C LYS A 185 -39.75 8.56 18.02
N THR A 186 -40.72 8.26 17.17
CA THR A 186 -42.03 8.90 17.23
C THR A 186 -42.67 8.52 18.56
N SER A 187 -42.73 9.47 19.48
CA SER A 187 -43.65 9.47 20.61
C SER A 187 -44.60 10.64 20.47
#